data_AF-A0A2G2X6P4-F1
#
_entry.id   AF-A0A2G2X6P4-F1
#
_cell.length_a   1.000
_cell.length_b   1.000
_cell.length_c   1.000
_cell.angle_alpha   90.00
_cell.angle_beta   90.00
_cell.angle_gamma   90.00
#
_symmetry.space_group_name_H-M   'P 1'
#
loop_
_entity.id
_entity.type
_entity.pdbx_description
1 polymer ?
#
loop_
_entity_poly.entity_id
_entity_poly.type
_entity_poly.pdbx_seq_one_letter_code
_entity_poly.pdbx_strand_id
1 'polypeptide(L)'
;MGEDDRMGRVDEDDGMGGMDKRFFLHESFNHKPERPIHLMETPSQIRDLHSRNISLLVEIETLRASNQSLQSELTQKDELLHQTQLQKDDVLKKYVDLSKERDTLRLAIQRLEDDFYEETERIRTELEVSKKKAEELVTEKREQSEVCSRNLEIMQSAKHGLMRLVENLDLTPNRSGDSELKSEKTKLLNEKSTVFSLVVELVNLVEEKWGEYEETRKKEKRELEKSVMSLTEENRDASSLLKIALVEKEAAEKSLNRLRGNTEQKKAAIFQIAERGLQRVGFGFGFMMGSATTETSSDNDECEKEAVTLASTVETITKKLRVEITQLQKSLEESRSDMESLQHLSDKQSQKLAENMIYIKELEDKKMMLTQKVEELMKENKEAEEEISRWREACEMEVEAGKKDIKENKELANILKEELEKTRTALRTTNSMLKLKDELEEAAICAREAAERDLQLADRRATELRKQIVELSKQLEVAGKKEQINRRRVRHVCWPMRSLKFCDATNTTAARNVTRMLPEMQAFIRNT
;
A
#
# COMPACT_ATOMS: atom_id res chain seq x y z
N MET A 1 32.84 26.56 18.65
CA MET A 1 33.61 26.28 17.41
C MET A 1 32.98 27.18 16.36
N GLY A 2 33.52 28.34 15.99
CA GLY A 2 34.91 28.78 15.94
C GLY A 2 35.13 29.28 14.51
N GLU A 3 35.46 30.57 14.39
CA GLU A 3 36.03 31.24 13.19
C GLU A 3 35.07 31.34 11.98
N ASP A 4 34.98 32.43 11.21
CA ASP A 4 35.97 33.45 10.93
C ASP A 4 35.30 34.74 10.40
N ASP A 5 35.84 35.87 10.83
CA ASP A 5 35.65 37.20 10.26
C ASP A 5 36.13 37.23 8.79
N ARG A 6 35.33 37.82 7.88
CA ARG A 6 35.90 38.55 6.74
C ARG A 6 34.93 39.53 6.05
N MET A 7 35.22 40.80 6.32
CA MET A 7 35.26 41.96 5.43
C MET A 7 34.39 42.01 4.17
N GLY A 8 33.67 43.12 4.01
CA GLY A 8 33.16 43.58 2.72
C GLY A 8 32.28 44.83 2.79
N ARG A 9 32.66 45.85 3.56
CA ARG A 9 32.06 47.19 3.47
C ARG A 9 32.76 47.89 2.31
N VAL A 10 32.08 48.01 1.16
CA VAL A 10 32.57 48.80 0.03
C VAL A 10 31.91 50.17 0.14
N ASP A 11 32.61 51.05 0.85
CA ASP A 11 32.53 52.49 0.64
C ASP A 11 33.35 52.79 -0.63
N GLU A 12 32.68 53.05 -1.75
CA GLU A 12 33.33 53.67 -2.92
C GLU A 12 33.14 55.18 -2.83
N ASP A 13 34.04 55.79 -2.06
CA ASP A 13 34.59 57.10 -2.38
C ASP A 13 35.36 56.96 -3.69
N ASP A 14 34.93 57.65 -4.75
CA ASP A 14 35.83 58.04 -5.83
C ASP A 14 35.53 59.48 -6.22
N GLY A 15 36.37 60.36 -5.70
CA GLY A 15 36.47 61.74 -6.13
C GLY A 15 37.11 61.85 -7.51
N MET A 16 36.45 62.59 -8.39
CA MET A 16 37.10 63.51 -9.31
C MET A 16 36.23 64.77 -9.32
N GLY A 17 36.70 65.95 -8.87
CA GLY A 17 37.96 66.56 -9.27
C GLY A 17 37.74 67.33 -10.56
N GLY A 18 37.10 68.51 -10.48
CA GLY A 18 36.62 69.21 -11.68
C GLY A 18 36.42 70.73 -11.54
N MET A 19 37.37 71.40 -10.89
CA MET A 19 37.79 72.79 -11.10
C MET A 19 36.71 73.89 -11.19
N ASP A 20 36.48 74.52 -10.03
CA ASP A 20 36.22 75.96 -9.90
C ASP A 20 37.40 76.73 -10.54
N LYS A 21 37.15 77.44 -11.65
CA LYS A 21 38.07 78.42 -12.23
C LYS A 21 37.32 79.72 -12.51
N ARG A 22 37.05 80.44 -11.41
CA ARG A 22 37.11 81.90 -11.40
C ARG A 22 38.47 82.34 -11.94
N PHE A 23 38.52 82.84 -13.17
CA PHE A 23 39.59 83.73 -13.62
C PHE A 23 39.05 85.16 -13.62
N PHE A 24 39.44 85.89 -12.58
CA PHE A 24 39.64 87.32 -12.66
C PHE A 24 40.70 87.60 -13.74
N LEU A 25 40.34 88.39 -14.75
CA LEU A 25 41.29 89.30 -15.39
C LEU A 25 40.69 90.69 -15.34
N HIS A 26 41.10 91.39 -14.28
CA HIS A 26 41.09 92.83 -14.16
C HIS A 26 42.24 93.31 -15.05
N GLU A 27 41.97 93.90 -16.21
CA GLU A 27 43.00 94.65 -16.93
C GLU A 27 42.40 95.91 -17.56
N SER A 28 42.56 96.98 -16.79
CA SER A 28 42.41 98.35 -17.22
C SER A 28 43.46 98.67 -18.28
N PHE A 29 43.08 98.71 -19.56
CA PHE A 29 43.85 99.43 -20.57
C PHE A 29 43.06 100.63 -21.07
N ASN A 30 43.34 101.75 -20.40
CA ASN A 30 43.14 103.10 -20.87
C ASN A 30 44.02 103.27 -22.12
N HIS A 31 43.46 103.09 -23.32
CA HIS A 31 44.07 103.54 -24.58
C HIS A 31 43.04 104.37 -25.34
N LYS A 32 43.25 105.69 -25.32
CA LYS A 32 42.75 106.59 -26.35
C LYS A 32 43.34 106.13 -27.69
N PRO A 33 42.53 105.92 -28.73
CA PRO A 33 42.93 106.25 -30.08
C PRO A 33 42.41 107.66 -30.37
N GLU A 34 43.35 108.55 -30.66
CA GLU A 34 43.09 109.81 -31.34
C GLU A 34 42.18 109.55 -32.54
N ARG A 35 41.01 110.22 -32.58
CA ARG A 35 40.25 110.37 -33.82
C ARG A 35 40.90 111.51 -34.61
N PRO A 36 41.41 111.29 -35.83
CA PRO A 36 41.59 112.38 -36.76
C PRO A 36 40.20 112.84 -37.21
N ILE A 37 39.86 114.09 -36.89
CA ILE A 37 38.79 114.81 -37.58
C ILE A 37 39.32 115.10 -38.98
N HIS A 38 39.04 114.20 -39.92
CA HIS A 38 38.70 114.48 -41.32
C HIS A 38 38.75 113.16 -42.10
N LEU A 39 37.60 112.73 -42.60
CA LEU A 39 37.33 112.65 -44.04
C LEU A 39 35.84 112.34 -44.16
N MET A 40 35.15 113.05 -45.04
CA MET A 40 33.77 112.71 -45.38
C MET A 40 33.74 111.28 -45.89
N GLU A 41 33.14 110.37 -45.14
CA GLU A 41 32.68 109.11 -45.71
C GLU A 41 31.69 109.51 -46.79
N THR A 42 32.02 109.17 -48.04
CA THR A 42 31.08 109.34 -49.14
C THR A 42 29.77 108.62 -48.76
N PRO A 43 28.59 109.12 -49.14
CA PRO A 43 27.30 108.46 -48.83
C PRO A 43 27.25 106.96 -49.20
N SER A 44 28.16 106.51 -50.09
CA SER A 44 28.43 105.11 -50.41
C SER A 44 29.06 104.30 -49.28
N GLN A 45 30.09 104.79 -48.58
CA GLN A 45 30.79 104.02 -47.53
C GLN A 45 29.94 103.81 -46.28
N ILE A 46 29.16 104.82 -45.88
CA ILE A 46 28.15 104.71 -44.80
C ILE A 46 27.10 103.67 -45.16
N ARG A 47 26.67 103.65 -46.44
CA ARG A 47 25.67 102.69 -46.94
C ARG A 47 26.21 101.25 -46.94
N ASP A 48 27.48 101.06 -47.28
CA ASP A 48 28.13 99.74 -47.26
C ASP A 48 28.30 99.21 -45.83
N LEU A 49 28.74 100.06 -44.89
CA LEU A 49 28.81 99.71 -43.47
C LEU A 49 27.43 99.40 -42.89
N HIS A 50 26.42 100.19 -43.24
CA HIS A 50 25.04 99.97 -42.81
C HIS A 50 24.49 98.64 -43.35
N SER A 51 24.78 98.31 -44.61
CA SER A 51 24.38 97.03 -45.22
C SER A 51 25.07 95.84 -44.55
N ARG A 52 26.36 95.97 -44.20
CA ARG A 52 27.10 94.94 -43.46
C ARG A 52 26.57 94.76 -42.03
N ASN A 53 26.23 95.85 -41.34
CA ASN A 53 25.61 95.79 -40.01
C ASN A 53 24.23 95.13 -40.06
N ILE A 54 23.40 95.42 -41.06
CA ILE A 54 22.12 94.72 -41.26
C ILE A 54 22.36 93.22 -41.47
N SER A 55 23.34 92.85 -42.32
CA SER A 55 23.67 91.43 -42.56
C SER A 55 24.14 90.72 -41.27
N LEU A 56 24.98 91.36 -40.47
CA LEU A 56 25.44 90.80 -39.19
C LEU A 56 24.30 90.70 -38.17
N LEU A 57 23.36 91.64 -38.15
CA LEU A 57 22.18 91.56 -37.30
C LEU A 57 21.30 90.36 -37.67
N VAL A 58 21.07 90.13 -38.97
CA VAL A 58 20.35 88.94 -39.45
C VAL A 58 21.08 87.66 -39.04
N GLU A 59 22.40 87.60 -39.21
CA GLU A 59 23.19 86.44 -38.79
C GLU A 59 23.09 86.19 -37.27
N ILE A 60 23.22 87.24 -36.46
CA ILE A 60 23.05 87.13 -35.00
C ILE A 60 21.63 86.69 -34.64
N GLU A 61 20.60 87.18 -35.32
CA GLU A 61 19.21 86.78 -35.11
C GLU A 61 18.98 85.30 -35.48
N THR A 62 19.56 84.83 -36.59
CA THR A 62 19.51 83.41 -36.97
C THR A 62 20.24 82.52 -35.97
N LEU A 63 21.39 82.94 -35.47
CA LEU A 63 22.12 82.23 -34.43
C LEU A 63 21.37 82.21 -33.09
N ARG A 64 20.70 83.31 -32.72
CA ARG A 64 19.83 83.33 -31.52
C ARG A 64 18.67 82.37 -31.67
N ALA A 65 18.00 82.35 -32.82
CA ALA A 65 16.90 81.43 -33.09
C ALA A 65 17.38 79.96 -33.06
N SER A 66 18.54 79.68 -33.66
CA SER A 66 19.16 78.34 -33.60
C SER A 66 19.52 77.94 -32.16
N ASN A 67 20.09 78.85 -31.37
CA ASN A 67 20.42 78.57 -29.97
C ASN A 67 19.16 78.32 -29.13
N GLN A 68 18.08 79.10 -29.34
CA GLN A 68 16.79 78.85 -28.70
C GLN A 68 16.21 77.47 -29.08
N SER A 69 16.32 77.07 -30.35
CA SER A 69 15.92 75.73 -30.81
C SER A 69 16.72 74.63 -30.11
N LEU A 70 18.05 74.78 -30.05
CA LEU A 70 18.93 73.81 -29.37
C LEU A 70 18.65 73.73 -27.87
N GLN A 71 18.33 74.86 -27.22
CA GLN A 71 17.93 74.88 -25.81
C GLN A 71 16.62 74.11 -25.61
N SER A 72 15.62 74.30 -26.49
CA SER A 72 14.37 73.55 -26.43
C SER A 72 14.58 72.05 -26.67
N GLU A 73 15.46 71.67 -27.60
CA GLU A 73 15.82 70.27 -27.84
C GLU A 73 16.55 69.65 -26.64
N LEU A 74 17.42 70.41 -25.99
CA LEU A 74 18.13 69.98 -24.79
C LEU A 74 17.14 69.72 -23.64
N THR A 75 16.22 70.65 -23.37
CA THR A 75 15.20 70.47 -22.32
C THR A 75 14.30 69.27 -22.60
N GLN A 76 13.93 69.04 -23.87
CA GLN A 76 13.13 67.88 -24.25
C GLN A 76 13.91 66.56 -24.03
N LYS A 77 15.20 66.53 -24.35
CA LYS A 77 16.05 65.37 -24.08
C LYS A 77 16.23 65.13 -22.58
N ASP A 78 16.39 66.18 -21.78
CA ASP A 78 16.50 66.08 -20.32
C ASP A 78 15.20 65.53 -19.70
N GLU A 79 14.03 65.96 -20.18
CA GLU A 79 12.74 65.41 -19.77
C GLU A 79 12.60 63.92 -20.12
N LEU A 80 13.00 63.52 -21.34
CA LEU A 80 12.99 62.11 -21.76
C LEU A 80 13.96 61.26 -20.94
N LEU A 81 15.14 61.78 -20.62
CA LEU A 81 16.10 61.10 -19.74
C LEU A 81 15.52 60.90 -18.34
N HIS A 82 14.88 61.92 -17.77
CA HIS A 82 14.21 61.79 -16.47
C HIS A 82 13.08 60.76 -16.47
N GLN A 83 12.24 60.74 -17.52
CA GLN A 83 11.19 59.73 -17.66
C GLN A 83 11.75 58.31 -17.77
N THR A 84 12.81 58.14 -18.57
CA THR A 84 13.48 56.84 -18.73
C THR A 84 14.10 56.36 -17.42
N GLN A 85 14.71 57.28 -16.66
CA GLN A 85 15.30 56.98 -15.36
C GLN A 85 14.23 56.54 -14.35
N LEU A 86 13.09 57.23 -14.31
CA LEU A 86 11.96 56.85 -13.44
C LEU A 86 11.40 55.46 -13.79
N GLN A 87 11.26 55.16 -15.08
CA GLN A 87 10.82 53.83 -15.53
C GLN A 87 11.83 52.75 -15.15
N LYS A 88 13.14 53.02 -15.31
CA LYS A 88 14.20 52.11 -14.90
C LYS A 88 14.14 51.81 -13.40
N ASP A 89 13.93 52.82 -12.56
CA ASP A 89 13.87 52.66 -11.12
C ASP A 89 12.62 51.87 -10.68
N ASP A 90 11.47 52.09 -11.32
CA ASP A 90 10.24 51.30 -11.08
C ASP A 90 10.41 49.83 -11.48
N VAL A 91 11.04 49.56 -12.64
CA VAL A 91 11.37 48.20 -13.07
C VAL A 91 12.36 47.53 -12.10
N LEU A 92 13.37 48.27 -11.64
CA LEU A 92 14.35 47.74 -10.68
C LEU A 92 13.68 47.37 -9.36
N LYS A 93 12.76 48.20 -8.88
CA LYS A 93 11.97 47.91 -7.67
C LYS A 93 11.15 46.62 -7.83
N LYS A 94 10.42 46.48 -8.94
CA LYS A 94 9.66 45.27 -9.25
C LYS A 94 10.55 44.03 -9.33
N TYR A 95 11.74 44.16 -9.93
CA TYR A 95 12.71 43.06 -10.00
C TYR A 95 13.19 42.61 -8.61
N VAL A 96 13.47 43.56 -7.71
CA VAL A 96 13.88 43.26 -6.33
C VAL A 96 12.76 42.54 -5.57
N ASP A 97 11.51 42.98 -5.70
CA ASP A 97 10.38 42.36 -5.01
C ASP A 97 10.11 40.94 -5.55
N LEU A 98 10.14 40.74 -6.87
CA LEU A 98 10.07 39.40 -7.49
C LEU A 98 11.24 38.51 -7.07
N SER A 99 12.45 39.06 -6.89
CA SER A 99 13.59 38.30 -6.39
C SER A 99 13.36 37.81 -4.96
N LYS A 100 12.78 38.64 -4.08
CA LYS A 100 12.42 38.23 -2.72
C LYS A 100 11.35 37.14 -2.73
N GLU A 101 10.30 37.30 -3.54
CA GLU A 101 9.25 36.29 -3.69
C GLU A 101 9.80 34.96 -4.21
N ARG A 102 10.71 35.00 -5.19
CA ARG A 102 11.39 33.80 -5.67
C ARG A 102 12.17 33.11 -4.54
N ASP A 103 12.88 33.87 -3.72
CA ASP A 103 13.71 33.31 -2.65
C ASP A 103 12.84 32.76 -1.50
N THR A 104 11.69 33.38 -1.19
CA THR A 104 10.72 32.81 -0.25
C THR A 104 10.10 31.52 -0.77
N LEU A 105 9.73 31.48 -2.06
CA LEU A 105 9.21 30.26 -2.69
C LEU A 105 10.24 29.13 -2.71
N ARG A 106 11.52 29.43 -2.99
CA ARG A 106 12.60 28.42 -2.92
C ARG A 106 12.73 27.82 -1.53
N LEU A 107 12.68 28.65 -0.48
CA LEU A 107 12.71 28.16 0.91
C LEU A 107 11.47 27.34 1.25
N ALA A 108 10.29 27.73 0.75
CA ALA A 108 9.06 26.96 0.97
C ALA A 108 9.10 25.60 0.26
N ILE A 109 9.62 25.55 -0.97
CA ILE A 109 9.81 24.29 -1.72
C ILE A 109 10.78 23.38 -0.94
N GLN A 110 11.91 23.91 -0.48
CA GLN A 110 12.89 23.10 0.22
C GLN A 110 12.35 22.53 1.54
N ARG A 111 11.55 23.29 2.29
CA ARG A 111 10.87 22.78 3.49
C ARG A 111 9.89 21.65 3.16
N LEU A 112 9.12 21.80 2.09
CA LEU A 112 8.21 20.74 1.64
C LEU A 112 8.99 19.50 1.23
N GLU A 113 10.09 19.64 0.50
CA GLU A 113 10.97 18.52 0.13
C GLU A 113 11.51 17.78 1.36
N ASP A 114 11.94 18.53 2.39
CA ASP A 114 12.39 17.96 3.66
C ASP A 114 11.25 17.21 4.38
N ASP A 115 10.05 17.82 4.47
CA ASP A 115 8.86 17.19 5.07
C ASP A 115 8.45 15.92 4.31
N PHE A 116 8.49 15.93 2.97
CA PHE A 116 8.22 14.77 2.14
C PHE A 116 9.26 13.66 2.35
N TYR A 117 10.54 14.02 2.50
CA TYR A 117 11.59 13.06 2.78
C TYR A 117 11.38 12.41 4.15
N GLU A 118 11.11 13.20 5.20
CA GLU A 118 10.81 12.69 6.53
C GLU A 118 9.60 11.74 6.53
N GLU A 119 8.51 12.12 5.87
CA GLU A 119 7.31 11.29 5.80
C GLU A 119 7.55 10.00 5.02
N THR A 120 8.33 10.07 3.94
CA THR A 120 8.74 8.89 3.16
C THR A 120 9.58 7.93 3.99
N GLU A 121 10.50 8.45 4.81
CA GLU A 121 11.28 7.63 5.75
C GLU A 121 10.40 7.02 6.84
N ARG A 122 9.46 7.78 7.43
CA ARG A 122 8.50 7.25 8.42
C ARG A 122 7.71 6.09 7.83
N ILE A 123 7.08 6.28 6.67
CA ILE A 123 6.33 5.22 5.97
C ILE A 123 7.22 4.00 5.68
N ARG A 124 8.47 4.22 5.25
CA ARG A 124 9.41 3.12 5.01
C ARG A 124 9.71 2.32 6.28
N THR A 125 9.92 3.00 7.40
CA THR A 125 10.17 2.32 8.68
C THR A 125 8.94 1.55 9.18
N GLU A 126 7.74 2.11 9.04
CA GLU A 126 6.49 1.43 9.39
C GLU A 126 6.23 0.21 8.51
N LEU A 127 6.49 0.32 7.21
CA LEU A 127 6.38 -0.78 6.26
C LEU A 127 7.36 -1.91 6.60
N GLU A 128 8.61 -1.58 6.98
CA GLU A 128 9.60 -2.57 7.39
C GLU A 128 9.18 -3.28 8.70
N VAL A 129 8.60 -2.55 9.67
CA VAL A 129 8.05 -3.15 10.89
C VAL A 129 6.86 -4.06 10.59
N SER A 130 5.93 -3.61 9.73
CA SER A 130 4.77 -4.40 9.31
C SER A 130 5.19 -5.68 8.58
N LYS A 131 6.19 -5.58 7.69
CA LYS A 131 6.77 -6.72 6.98
C LYS A 131 7.37 -7.75 7.93
N LYS A 132 8.16 -7.31 8.93
CA LYS A 132 8.72 -8.22 9.94
C LYS A 132 7.63 -8.94 10.74
N LYS A 133 6.58 -8.23 11.16
CA LYS A 133 5.42 -8.84 11.84
C LYS A 133 4.72 -9.87 10.96
N ALA A 134 4.58 -9.59 9.67
CA ALA A 134 4.00 -10.54 8.71
C ALA A 134 4.87 -11.78 8.55
N GLU A 135 6.20 -11.62 8.48
CA GLU A 135 7.14 -12.74 8.43
C GLU A 135 7.06 -13.61 9.70
N GLU A 136 7.02 -13.00 10.89
CA GLU A 136 6.81 -13.70 12.17
C GLU A 136 5.51 -14.51 12.18
N LEU A 137 4.38 -13.90 11.79
CA LEU A 137 3.09 -14.60 11.71
C LEU A 137 3.09 -15.76 10.71
N VAL A 138 3.79 -15.62 9.58
CA VAL A 138 3.96 -16.70 8.60
C VAL A 138 4.78 -17.84 9.20
N THR A 139 5.85 -17.55 9.95
CA THR A 139 6.63 -18.59 10.63
C THR A 139 5.81 -19.31 11.71
N GLU A 140 5.05 -18.58 12.53
CA GLU A 140 4.17 -19.18 13.55
C GLU A 140 3.09 -20.07 12.91
N LYS A 141 2.48 -19.61 11.80
CA LYS A 141 1.48 -20.41 11.08
C LYS A 141 2.08 -21.67 10.46
N ARG A 142 3.34 -21.62 10.01
CA ARG A 142 4.06 -22.79 9.53
C ARG A 142 4.25 -23.81 10.64
N GLU A 143 4.73 -23.38 11.80
CA GLU A 143 4.90 -24.23 12.99
C GLU A 143 3.57 -24.84 13.44
N GLN A 144 2.50 -24.04 13.51
CA GLN A 144 1.15 -24.53 13.83
C GLN A 144 0.66 -25.58 12.82
N SER A 145 0.96 -25.40 11.54
CA SER A 145 0.61 -26.36 10.47
C SER A 145 1.37 -27.68 10.63
N GLU A 146 2.66 -27.63 10.98
CA GLU A 146 3.48 -28.82 11.25
C GLU A 146 2.98 -29.60 12.46
N VAL A 147 2.65 -28.91 13.57
CA VAL A 147 2.05 -29.53 14.77
C VAL A 147 0.72 -30.18 14.43
N CYS A 148 -0.14 -29.47 13.69
CA CYS A 148 -1.41 -30.00 13.21
C CYS A 148 -1.26 -31.26 12.36
N SER A 149 -0.22 -31.32 11.52
CA SER A 149 0.05 -32.47 10.65
C SER A 149 0.51 -33.67 11.46
N ARG A 150 1.44 -33.48 12.41
CA ARG A 150 1.84 -34.52 13.37
C ARG A 150 0.66 -35.04 14.19
N ASN A 151 -0.21 -34.16 14.68
CA ASN A 151 -1.41 -34.57 15.42
C ASN A 151 -2.37 -35.39 14.54
N LEU A 152 -2.54 -35.03 13.27
CA LEU A 152 -3.36 -35.80 12.33
C LEU A 152 -2.78 -37.21 12.10
N GLU A 153 -1.46 -37.35 11.96
CA GLU A 153 -0.79 -38.66 11.84
C GLU A 153 -1.00 -39.54 13.09
N ILE A 154 -0.89 -38.96 14.28
CA ILE A 154 -1.17 -39.65 15.55
C ILE A 154 -2.63 -40.11 15.60
N MET A 155 -3.58 -39.23 15.26
CA MET A 155 -5.01 -39.55 15.25
C MET A 155 -5.35 -40.63 14.22
N GLN A 156 -4.74 -40.58 13.03
CA GLN A 156 -4.87 -41.65 12.05
C GLN A 156 -4.31 -42.97 12.59
N SER A 157 -3.16 -42.95 13.25
CA SER A 157 -2.60 -44.16 13.89
C SER A 157 -3.54 -44.73 14.96
N ALA A 158 -4.14 -43.88 15.79
CA ALA A 158 -5.14 -44.26 16.78
C ALA A 158 -6.39 -44.88 16.12
N LYS A 159 -6.92 -44.26 15.05
CA LYS A 159 -8.03 -44.80 14.26
C LYS A 159 -7.75 -46.22 13.78
N HIS A 160 -6.59 -46.46 13.17
CA HIS A 160 -6.22 -47.80 12.69
C HIS A 160 -6.04 -48.79 13.85
N GLY A 161 -5.49 -48.35 14.99
CA GLY A 161 -5.36 -49.15 16.20
C GLY A 161 -6.71 -49.62 16.75
N LEU A 162 -7.66 -48.69 16.87
CA LEU A 162 -9.02 -48.98 17.34
C LEU A 162 -9.79 -49.85 16.35
N MET A 163 -9.65 -49.61 15.05
CA MET A 163 -10.29 -50.43 14.02
C MET A 163 -9.83 -51.89 14.09
N ARG A 164 -8.52 -52.14 14.33
CA ARG A 164 -8.01 -53.50 14.59
C ARG A 164 -8.58 -54.12 15.86
N LEU A 165 -8.78 -53.33 16.92
CA LEU A 165 -9.43 -53.83 18.15
C LEU A 165 -10.89 -54.20 17.90
N VAL A 166 -11.61 -53.38 17.15
CA VAL A 166 -13.00 -53.63 16.73
C VAL A 166 -13.09 -54.91 15.90
N GLU A 167 -12.20 -55.11 14.93
CA GLU A 167 -12.11 -56.35 14.14
C GLU A 167 -11.81 -57.58 15.02
N ASN A 168 -10.86 -57.49 15.95
CA ASN A 168 -10.50 -58.60 16.84
C ASN A 168 -11.61 -58.97 17.85
N LEU A 169 -12.52 -58.04 18.14
CA LEU A 169 -13.66 -58.24 19.03
C LEU A 169 -14.93 -58.66 18.27
N ASP A 170 -14.84 -58.96 16.97
CA ASP A 170 -15.98 -59.29 16.08
C ASP A 170 -17.09 -58.22 16.13
N LEU A 171 -16.70 -56.96 16.35
CA LEU A 171 -17.64 -55.85 16.41
C LEU A 171 -17.97 -55.42 14.99
N THR A 172 -19.21 -55.67 14.54
CA THR A 172 -19.72 -55.05 13.32
C THR A 172 -19.95 -53.56 13.59
N PRO A 173 -19.18 -52.63 12.99
CA PRO A 173 -19.55 -51.23 13.05
C PRO A 173 -20.84 -51.08 12.27
N ASN A 174 -21.89 -50.54 12.89
CA ASN A 174 -23.07 -50.10 12.17
C ASN A 174 -22.64 -48.97 11.24
N ARG A 175 -22.28 -49.31 9.98
CA ARG A 175 -22.07 -48.34 8.91
C ARG A 175 -23.42 -47.74 8.56
N SER A 176 -23.79 -46.66 9.25
CA SER A 176 -24.74 -45.71 8.71
C SER A 176 -23.97 -44.74 7.80
N GLY A 177 -24.10 -44.93 6.48
CA GLY A 177 -23.89 -43.87 5.50
C GLY A 177 -22.58 -43.94 4.71
N ASP A 178 -22.70 -44.38 3.47
CA ASP A 178 -21.81 -44.00 2.38
C ASP A 178 -21.64 -42.47 2.34
N SER A 179 -20.39 -42.00 2.28
CA SER A 179 -20.10 -40.67 1.78
C SER A 179 -18.73 -40.67 1.12
N GLU A 180 -18.67 -41.33 -0.02
CA GLU A 180 -17.66 -41.12 -1.03
C GLU A 180 -17.96 -39.78 -1.73
N LEU A 181 -17.47 -38.68 -1.17
CA LEU A 181 -17.64 -37.34 -1.75
C LEU A 181 -16.33 -36.84 -2.35
N LYS A 182 -16.25 -36.97 -3.68
CA LYS A 182 -15.40 -36.13 -4.54
C LYS A 182 -15.77 -34.67 -4.29
N SER A 183 -14.88 -33.90 -3.68
CA SER A 183 -14.92 -32.44 -3.73
C SER A 183 -13.53 -31.88 -3.46
N GLU A 184 -12.98 -31.27 -4.49
CA GLU A 184 -11.62 -30.76 -4.61
C GLU A 184 -11.51 -29.40 -3.89
N LYS A 185 -10.39 -29.19 -3.19
CA LYS A 185 -9.90 -27.92 -2.61
C LYS A 185 -10.35 -27.43 -1.22
N THR A 186 -11.22 -28.12 -0.47
CA THR A 186 -11.55 -27.80 0.94
C THR A 186 -11.26 -28.92 1.95
N LYS A 187 -10.37 -29.87 1.59
CA LYS A 187 -10.26 -31.18 2.25
C LYS A 187 -9.59 -31.20 3.63
N LEU A 188 -8.58 -30.38 3.90
CA LEU A 188 -7.75 -30.53 5.11
C LEU A 188 -8.46 -30.21 6.44
N LEU A 189 -9.38 -29.24 6.46
CA LEU A 189 -10.15 -28.89 7.67
C LEU A 189 -11.26 -29.91 7.95
N ASN A 190 -11.89 -30.42 6.88
CA ASN A 190 -12.96 -31.40 7.00
C ASN A 190 -12.41 -32.81 7.33
N GLU A 191 -11.24 -33.19 6.78
CA GLU A 191 -10.56 -34.44 7.12
C GLU A 191 -10.11 -34.49 8.59
N LYS A 192 -9.61 -33.38 9.15
CA LYS A 192 -9.22 -33.34 10.57
C LYS A 192 -10.42 -33.56 11.49
N SER A 193 -11.52 -32.84 11.25
CA SER A 193 -12.75 -32.95 12.04
C SER A 193 -13.36 -34.35 11.94
N THR A 194 -13.43 -34.91 10.73
CA THR A 194 -13.98 -36.25 10.50
C THR A 194 -13.14 -37.36 11.11
N VAL A 195 -11.80 -37.30 11.04
CA VAL A 195 -10.92 -38.27 11.71
C VAL A 195 -11.07 -38.20 13.23
N PHE A 196 -11.19 -37.00 13.80
CA PHE A 196 -11.39 -36.83 15.24
C PHE A 196 -12.72 -37.44 15.72
N SER A 197 -13.82 -37.16 15.00
CA SER A 197 -15.15 -37.73 15.30
C SER A 197 -15.13 -39.26 15.25
N LEU A 198 -14.56 -39.81 14.17
CA LEU A 198 -14.48 -41.27 13.99
C LEU A 198 -13.66 -41.96 15.07
N VAL A 199 -12.57 -41.35 15.54
CA VAL A 199 -11.79 -41.91 16.65
C VAL A 199 -12.59 -41.91 17.94
N VAL A 200 -13.31 -40.84 18.25
CA VAL A 200 -14.17 -40.76 19.45
C VAL A 200 -15.29 -41.82 19.39
N GLU A 201 -15.95 -41.97 18.24
CA GLU A 201 -16.97 -43.00 18.04
C GLU A 201 -16.41 -44.41 18.22
N LEU A 202 -15.22 -44.69 17.66
CA LEU A 202 -14.55 -45.98 17.82
C LEU A 202 -14.13 -46.25 19.27
N VAL A 203 -13.63 -45.25 20.00
CA VAL A 203 -13.29 -45.40 21.43
C VAL A 203 -14.54 -45.76 22.24
N ASN A 204 -15.64 -45.02 22.06
CA ASN A 204 -16.88 -45.27 22.79
C ASN A 204 -17.41 -46.69 22.52
N LEU A 205 -17.37 -47.14 21.26
CA LEU A 205 -17.80 -48.50 20.88
C LEU A 205 -16.92 -49.57 21.55
N VAL A 206 -15.60 -49.38 21.58
CA VAL A 206 -14.67 -50.31 22.24
C VAL A 206 -14.90 -50.32 23.75
N GLU A 207 -15.10 -49.17 24.38
CA GLU A 207 -15.37 -49.06 25.82
C GLU A 207 -16.67 -49.75 26.23
N GLU A 208 -17.77 -49.52 25.50
CA GLU A 208 -19.07 -50.16 25.75
C GLU A 208 -18.94 -51.68 25.70
N LYS A 209 -18.30 -52.20 24.65
CA LYS A 209 -18.18 -53.64 24.42
C LYS A 209 -17.19 -54.31 25.37
N TRP A 210 -16.12 -53.62 25.73
CA TRP A 210 -15.22 -54.09 26.78
C TRP A 210 -15.95 -54.21 28.12
N GLY A 211 -16.83 -53.24 28.45
CA GLY A 211 -17.70 -53.30 29.62
C GLY A 211 -18.61 -54.53 29.64
N GLU A 212 -19.28 -54.83 28.51
CA GLU A 212 -20.11 -56.04 28.36
C GLU A 212 -19.29 -57.33 28.58
N TYR A 213 -18.10 -57.42 27.99
CA TYR A 213 -17.20 -58.56 28.16
C TYR A 213 -16.74 -58.72 29.61
N GLU A 214 -16.39 -57.63 30.28
CA GLU A 214 -15.97 -57.68 31.68
C GLU A 214 -17.11 -58.14 32.60
N GLU A 215 -18.34 -57.72 32.33
CA GLU A 215 -19.53 -58.17 33.07
C GLU A 215 -19.82 -59.66 32.88
N THR A 216 -19.79 -60.16 31.65
CA THR A 216 -20.01 -61.58 31.35
C THR A 216 -18.95 -62.44 32.03
N ARG A 217 -17.67 -62.03 31.93
CA ARG A 217 -16.56 -62.69 32.65
C ARG A 217 -16.75 -62.67 34.17
N LYS A 218 -17.24 -61.56 34.76
CA LYS A 218 -17.57 -61.49 36.20
C LYS A 218 -18.72 -62.43 36.56
N LYS A 219 -19.73 -62.59 35.69
CA LYS A 219 -20.86 -63.52 35.89
C LYS A 219 -20.39 -64.97 35.86
N GLU A 220 -19.64 -65.35 34.82
CA GLU A 220 -19.04 -66.69 34.70
C GLU A 220 -18.14 -67.03 35.88
N LYS A 221 -17.28 -66.10 36.31
CA LYS A 221 -16.43 -66.30 37.49
C LYS A 221 -17.27 -66.59 38.74
N ARG A 222 -18.35 -65.83 38.96
CA ARG A 222 -19.27 -66.04 40.09
C ARG A 222 -19.96 -67.40 40.00
N GLU A 223 -20.31 -67.86 38.81
CA GLU A 223 -20.92 -69.19 38.60
C GLU A 223 -19.93 -70.33 38.84
N LEU A 224 -18.69 -70.19 38.35
CA LEU A 224 -17.61 -71.14 38.62
C LEU A 224 -17.27 -71.18 40.12
N GLU A 225 -17.18 -70.04 40.79
CA GLU A 225 -16.98 -69.97 42.24
C GLU A 225 -18.09 -70.71 42.98
N LYS A 226 -19.38 -70.50 42.61
CA LYS A 226 -20.50 -71.26 43.17
C LYS A 226 -20.39 -72.77 42.92
N SER A 227 -20.02 -73.16 41.70
CA SER A 227 -19.86 -74.57 41.32
C SER A 227 -18.72 -75.24 42.10
N VAL A 228 -17.58 -74.55 42.27
CA VAL A 228 -16.46 -75.03 43.07
C VAL A 228 -16.86 -75.18 44.54
N MET A 229 -17.56 -74.20 45.12
CA MET A 229 -18.06 -74.32 46.50
C MET A 229 -18.98 -75.55 46.65
N SER A 230 -19.93 -75.73 45.73
CA SER A 230 -20.83 -76.89 45.73
C SER A 230 -20.08 -78.22 45.64
N LEU A 231 -19.10 -78.33 44.74
CA LEU A 231 -18.27 -79.53 44.61
C LEU A 231 -17.41 -79.79 45.86
N THR A 232 -16.92 -78.73 46.52
CA THR A 232 -16.15 -78.88 47.76
C THR A 232 -17.01 -79.35 48.92
N GLU A 233 -18.28 -78.94 48.96
CA GLU A 233 -19.27 -79.40 49.94
C GLU A 233 -19.65 -80.87 49.68
N GLU A 234 -19.94 -81.23 48.43
CA GLU A 234 -20.23 -82.63 48.06
C GLU A 234 -19.04 -83.56 48.35
N ASN A 235 -17.81 -83.12 48.08
CA ASN A 235 -16.61 -83.90 48.40
C ASN A 235 -16.38 -84.03 49.92
N ARG A 236 -16.77 -83.01 50.70
CA ARG A 236 -16.78 -83.07 52.17
C ARG A 236 -17.83 -84.08 52.67
N ASP A 237 -19.02 -84.09 52.07
CA ASP A 237 -20.10 -85.04 52.40
C ASP A 237 -19.73 -86.47 52.04
N ALA A 238 -19.18 -86.69 50.84
CA ALA A 238 -18.65 -88.00 50.42
C ALA A 238 -17.52 -88.47 51.37
N SER A 239 -16.63 -87.57 51.77
CA SER A 239 -15.58 -87.86 52.76
C SER A 239 -16.16 -88.21 54.14
N SER A 240 -17.25 -87.56 54.55
CA SER A 240 -17.98 -87.88 55.79
C SER A 240 -18.63 -89.27 55.72
N LEU A 241 -19.32 -89.57 54.61
CA LEU A 241 -19.92 -90.88 54.36
C LEU A 241 -18.89 -92.00 54.33
N LEU A 242 -17.72 -91.79 53.70
CA LEU A 242 -16.63 -92.76 53.71
C LEU A 242 -16.09 -93.01 55.12
N LYS A 243 -15.97 -91.98 55.96
CA LYS A 243 -15.58 -92.16 57.37
C LYS A 243 -16.62 -92.98 58.13
N ILE A 244 -17.91 -92.71 57.94
CA ILE A 244 -19.01 -93.46 58.56
C ILE A 244 -18.95 -94.93 58.10
N ALA A 245 -18.86 -95.18 56.79
CA ALA A 245 -18.78 -96.51 56.21
C ALA A 245 -17.54 -97.29 56.70
N LEU A 246 -16.39 -96.63 56.86
CA LEU A 246 -15.19 -97.25 57.44
C LEU A 246 -15.41 -97.64 58.91
N VAL A 247 -16.00 -96.76 59.72
CA VAL A 247 -16.33 -97.07 61.13
C VAL A 247 -17.33 -98.22 61.22
N GLU A 248 -18.34 -98.25 60.35
CA GLU A 248 -19.32 -99.34 60.30
C GLU A 248 -18.70 -100.66 59.82
N LYS A 249 -17.82 -100.62 58.82
CA LYS A 249 -17.05 -101.79 58.38
C LYS A 249 -16.20 -102.34 59.53
N GLU A 250 -15.48 -101.49 60.26
CA GLU A 250 -14.69 -101.91 61.42
C GLU A 250 -15.58 -102.48 62.53
N ALA A 251 -16.75 -101.89 62.77
CA ALA A 251 -17.71 -102.39 63.77
C ALA A 251 -18.28 -103.76 63.36
N ALA A 252 -18.59 -103.96 62.07
CA ALA A 252 -19.04 -105.22 61.50
C ALA A 252 -17.93 -106.29 61.50
N GLU A 253 -16.68 -105.94 61.19
CA GLU A 253 -15.54 -106.86 61.32
C GLU A 253 -15.29 -107.24 62.78
N LYS A 254 -15.40 -106.29 63.72
CA LYS A 254 -15.30 -106.55 65.17
C LYS A 254 -16.46 -107.41 65.69
N SER A 255 -17.66 -107.37 65.10
CA SER A 255 -18.78 -108.24 65.48
C SER A 255 -18.68 -109.62 64.81
N LEU A 256 -18.21 -109.69 63.56
CA LEU A 256 -17.95 -110.93 62.82
C LEU A 256 -16.81 -111.74 63.48
N ASN A 257 -15.75 -111.07 63.95
CA ASN A 257 -14.65 -111.70 64.68
C ASN A 257 -15.09 -112.30 66.03
N ARG A 258 -16.17 -111.79 66.65
CA ARG A 258 -16.79 -112.40 67.85
C ARG A 258 -17.63 -113.65 67.54
N LEU A 259 -18.00 -113.85 66.27
CA LEU A 259 -18.78 -115.00 65.77
C LEU A 259 -17.91 -116.13 65.18
N ARG A 260 -16.61 -116.14 65.50
CA ARG A 260 -15.66 -117.20 65.10
C ARG A 260 -15.90 -118.48 65.93
N GLY A 261 -17.06 -119.13 65.73
CA GLY A 261 -17.38 -120.36 66.46
C GLY A 261 -18.58 -121.19 66.03
N ASN A 262 -19.64 -120.66 65.39
CA ASN A 262 -20.78 -121.51 65.01
C ASN A 262 -21.61 -120.96 63.83
N THR A 263 -21.94 -121.84 62.88
CA THR A 263 -22.37 -121.48 61.52
C THR A 263 -23.86 -121.08 61.41
N GLU A 264 -24.71 -121.46 62.37
CA GLU A 264 -26.15 -121.13 62.33
C GLU A 264 -26.51 -119.78 62.97
N GLN A 265 -25.80 -119.34 64.02
CA GLN A 265 -25.98 -118.00 64.61
C GLN A 265 -25.50 -116.87 63.67
N LYS A 266 -24.62 -117.18 62.70
CA LYS A 266 -24.16 -116.23 61.68
C LYS A 266 -25.27 -115.73 60.76
N LYS A 267 -26.20 -116.60 60.33
CA LYS A 267 -27.23 -116.19 59.36
C LYS A 267 -28.25 -115.22 59.99
N ALA A 268 -28.71 -115.48 61.21
CA ALA A 268 -29.69 -114.62 61.89
C ALA A 268 -29.12 -113.23 62.27
N ALA A 269 -27.85 -113.16 62.68
CA ALA A 269 -27.19 -111.90 63.02
C ALA A 269 -26.88 -111.04 61.77
N ILE A 270 -26.52 -111.67 60.64
CA ILE A 270 -26.29 -110.95 59.38
C ILE A 270 -27.59 -110.29 58.88
N PHE A 271 -28.75 -110.94 59.03
CA PHE A 271 -30.05 -110.34 58.67
C PHE A 271 -30.43 -109.18 59.60
N GLN A 272 -30.21 -109.26 60.91
CA GLN A 272 -30.49 -108.14 61.83
C GLN A 272 -29.55 -106.93 61.63
N ILE A 273 -28.30 -107.16 61.22
CA ILE A 273 -27.35 -106.07 60.92
C ILE A 273 -27.75 -105.38 59.61
N ALA A 274 -28.18 -106.15 58.59
CA ALA A 274 -28.71 -105.59 57.35
C ALA A 274 -30.01 -104.78 57.57
N GLU A 275 -30.88 -105.23 58.47
CA GLU A 275 -32.16 -104.58 58.79
C GLU A 275 -31.98 -103.27 59.59
N ARG A 276 -31.00 -103.20 60.51
CA ARG A 276 -30.65 -101.95 61.22
C ARG A 276 -29.83 -100.97 60.38
N GLY A 277 -29.00 -101.47 59.47
CA GLY A 277 -28.29 -100.63 58.51
C GLY A 277 -29.27 -99.85 57.64
N LEU A 278 -30.32 -100.52 57.13
CA LEU A 278 -31.31 -99.92 56.24
C LEU A 278 -32.22 -98.89 56.93
N GLN A 279 -32.52 -99.05 58.23
CA GLN A 279 -33.30 -98.07 59.00
C GLN A 279 -32.54 -96.76 59.30
N ARG A 280 -31.20 -96.77 59.36
CA ARG A 280 -30.40 -95.56 59.63
C ARG A 280 -30.07 -94.74 58.39
N VAL A 281 -30.19 -95.31 57.18
CA VAL A 281 -30.02 -94.59 55.90
C VAL A 281 -31.30 -93.91 55.38
N GLY A 282 -32.36 -93.82 56.21
CA GLY A 282 -33.46 -92.88 55.98
C GLY A 282 -34.58 -93.31 55.04
N PHE A 283 -34.75 -94.62 54.75
CA PHE A 283 -35.97 -95.11 54.07
C PHE A 283 -37.01 -95.56 55.12
N GLY A 284 -37.73 -94.59 55.71
CA GLY A 284 -38.79 -94.84 56.69
C GLY A 284 -39.94 -93.82 56.56
N PHE A 285 -41.09 -94.30 56.11
CA PHE A 285 -42.37 -93.59 55.99
C PHE A 285 -43.01 -93.42 57.39
N GLY A 286 -43.32 -92.19 57.83
CA GLY A 286 -43.98 -91.97 59.13
C GLY A 286 -44.32 -90.51 59.46
N PHE A 287 -45.61 -90.26 59.67
CA PHE A 287 -46.35 -89.00 59.90
C PHE A 287 -46.62 -88.79 61.41
N MET A 288 -46.55 -87.55 61.95
CA MET A 288 -47.28 -86.99 63.14
C MET A 288 -46.54 -85.72 63.62
N MET A 289 -47.08 -84.50 63.82
CA MET A 289 -48.34 -83.95 64.35
C MET A 289 -48.56 -84.17 65.87
N GLY A 290 -48.75 -83.06 66.61
CA GLY A 290 -49.24 -82.99 68.01
C GLY A 290 -48.23 -82.34 68.96
N SER A 291 -48.35 -81.10 69.45
CA SER A 291 -49.41 -80.42 70.21
C SER A 291 -49.37 -80.67 71.73
N ALA A 292 -49.02 -79.60 72.45
CA ALA A 292 -49.63 -79.07 73.66
C ALA A 292 -49.48 -79.73 75.05
N THR A 293 -49.31 -78.80 76.01
CA THR A 293 -49.97 -78.67 77.33
C THR A 293 -49.39 -79.38 78.56
N THR A 294 -49.06 -78.52 79.56
CA THR A 294 -49.34 -78.55 81.04
C THR A 294 -49.07 -79.85 81.82
N GLU A 295 -48.66 -79.88 83.09
CA GLU A 295 -48.63 -78.93 84.21
C GLU A 295 -47.83 -79.59 85.37
N THR A 296 -47.33 -78.75 86.31
CA THR A 296 -47.13 -78.95 87.78
C THR A 296 -46.54 -80.28 88.32
N SER A 297 -45.56 -80.28 89.23
CA SER A 297 -45.72 -79.84 90.63
C SER A 297 -44.47 -80.16 91.49
N SER A 298 -44.24 -79.32 92.50
CA SER A 298 -43.83 -79.60 93.90
C SER A 298 -42.42 -80.15 94.19
N ASP A 299 -41.72 -79.78 95.26
CA ASP A 299 -41.61 -78.63 96.18
C ASP A 299 -40.41 -78.99 97.10
N ASN A 300 -39.91 -77.98 97.82
CA ASN A 300 -39.16 -78.09 99.08
C ASN A 300 -37.71 -78.58 98.99
N ASP A 301 -36.80 -77.63 98.83
CA ASP A 301 -36.03 -77.09 99.95
C ASP A 301 -35.27 -75.86 99.43
N GLU A 302 -34.80 -74.96 100.31
CA GLU A 302 -33.89 -73.83 99.98
C GLU A 302 -34.49 -72.42 99.80
N CYS A 303 -35.34 -71.97 100.72
CA CYS A 303 -35.77 -70.56 100.85
C CYS A 303 -34.61 -69.53 100.99
N GLU A 304 -33.38 -69.97 101.31
CA GLU A 304 -32.18 -69.11 101.28
C GLU A 304 -31.40 -69.15 99.95
N LYS A 305 -31.45 -70.24 99.17
CA LYS A 305 -30.71 -70.32 97.88
C LYS A 305 -31.56 -69.87 96.70
N GLU A 306 -32.90 -69.89 96.79
CA GLU A 306 -33.79 -69.27 95.81
C GLU A 306 -33.68 -67.74 95.79
N ALA A 307 -33.59 -67.09 96.95
CA ALA A 307 -33.38 -65.65 97.03
C ALA A 307 -32.00 -65.24 96.48
N VAL A 308 -30.97 -66.05 96.72
CA VAL A 308 -29.62 -65.84 96.20
C VAL A 308 -29.53 -66.12 94.69
N THR A 309 -30.25 -67.13 94.18
CA THR A 309 -30.33 -67.41 92.73
C THR A 309 -31.20 -66.40 91.98
N LEU A 310 -32.32 -65.96 92.53
CA LEU A 310 -33.11 -64.82 92.02
C LEU A 310 -32.28 -63.53 92.03
N ALA A 311 -31.57 -63.24 93.11
CA ALA A 311 -30.66 -62.09 93.15
C ALA A 311 -29.57 -62.20 92.07
N SER A 312 -28.99 -63.38 91.86
CA SER A 312 -27.98 -63.60 90.81
C SER A 312 -28.54 -63.49 89.38
N THR A 313 -29.79 -63.93 89.15
CA THR A 313 -30.44 -63.80 87.84
C THR A 313 -30.86 -62.36 87.56
N VAL A 314 -31.38 -61.65 88.57
CA VAL A 314 -31.65 -60.21 88.47
C VAL A 314 -30.33 -59.44 88.27
N GLU A 315 -29.26 -59.80 88.97
CA GLU A 315 -27.95 -59.15 88.81
C GLU A 315 -27.37 -59.39 87.41
N THR A 316 -27.46 -60.62 86.87
CA THR A 316 -27.01 -60.92 85.50
C THR A 316 -27.84 -60.23 84.44
N ILE A 317 -29.17 -60.19 84.59
CA ILE A 317 -30.07 -59.43 83.70
C ILE A 317 -29.75 -57.94 83.79
N THR A 318 -29.56 -57.39 84.99
CA THR A 318 -29.23 -55.96 85.18
C THR A 318 -27.88 -55.61 84.58
N LYS A 319 -26.86 -56.47 84.73
CA LYS A 319 -25.55 -56.31 84.06
C LYS A 319 -25.70 -56.36 82.54
N LYS A 320 -26.48 -57.30 82.00
CA LYS A 320 -26.76 -57.41 80.56
C LYS A 320 -27.46 -56.17 80.02
N LEU A 321 -28.51 -55.71 80.69
CA LEU A 321 -29.23 -54.48 80.32
C LEU A 321 -28.33 -53.25 80.41
N ARG A 322 -27.46 -53.15 81.42
CA ARG A 322 -26.48 -52.04 81.50
C ARG A 322 -25.53 -52.03 80.31
N VAL A 323 -25.02 -53.19 79.90
CA VAL A 323 -24.17 -53.32 78.71
C VAL A 323 -24.95 -52.91 77.45
N GLU A 324 -26.18 -53.39 77.28
CA GLU A 324 -27.04 -53.03 76.14
C GLU A 324 -27.34 -51.51 76.11
N ILE A 325 -27.65 -50.89 77.25
CA ILE A 325 -27.85 -49.43 77.35
C ILE A 325 -26.58 -48.68 76.92
N THR A 326 -25.40 -49.10 77.40
CA THR A 326 -24.14 -48.45 76.99
C THR A 326 -23.84 -48.65 75.51
N GLN A 327 -24.19 -49.81 74.94
CA GLN A 327 -24.00 -50.10 73.52
C GLN A 327 -24.94 -49.26 72.64
N LEU A 328 -26.21 -49.13 73.03
CA LEU A 328 -27.19 -48.29 72.33
C LEU A 328 -26.81 -46.81 72.41
N GLN A 329 -26.32 -46.34 73.56
CA GLN A 329 -25.81 -44.97 73.70
C GLN A 329 -24.63 -44.71 72.76
N LYS A 330 -23.68 -45.67 72.68
CA LYS A 330 -22.55 -45.57 71.75
C LYS A 330 -23.00 -45.55 70.30
N SER A 331 -23.92 -46.44 69.92
CA SER A 331 -24.49 -46.49 68.55
C SER A 331 -25.27 -45.22 68.20
N LEU A 332 -25.98 -44.62 69.16
CA LEU A 332 -26.67 -43.35 68.96
C LEU A 332 -25.67 -42.20 68.74
N GLU A 333 -24.59 -42.17 69.51
CA GLU A 333 -23.55 -41.15 69.37
C GLU A 333 -22.78 -41.29 68.04
N GLU A 334 -22.46 -42.52 67.63
CA GLU A 334 -21.89 -42.82 66.31
C GLU A 334 -22.83 -42.35 65.19
N SER A 335 -24.13 -42.65 65.27
CA SER A 335 -25.12 -42.19 64.28
C SER A 335 -25.27 -40.66 64.24
N ARG A 336 -25.13 -39.98 65.38
CA ARG A 336 -25.15 -38.50 65.42
C ARG A 336 -23.91 -37.91 64.76
N SER A 337 -22.74 -38.47 65.05
CA SER A 337 -21.49 -38.06 64.40
C SER A 337 -21.54 -38.26 62.88
N ASP A 338 -22.09 -39.40 62.42
CA ASP A 338 -22.28 -39.65 60.99
C ASP A 338 -23.25 -38.64 60.36
N MET A 339 -24.37 -38.32 61.04
CA MET A 339 -25.32 -37.30 60.57
C MET A 339 -24.67 -35.91 60.47
N GLU A 340 -23.88 -35.49 61.45
CA GLU A 340 -23.15 -34.22 61.43
C GLU A 340 -22.14 -34.19 60.27
N SER A 341 -21.46 -35.30 59.99
CA SER A 341 -20.53 -35.41 58.87
C SER A 341 -21.22 -35.28 57.51
N LEU A 342 -22.39 -35.92 57.35
CA LEU A 342 -23.21 -35.83 56.15
C LEU A 342 -23.78 -34.43 55.97
N GLN A 343 -24.22 -33.80 57.07
CA GLN A 343 -24.69 -32.43 57.06
C GLN A 343 -23.59 -31.47 56.60
N HIS A 344 -22.37 -31.60 57.13
CA HIS A 344 -21.23 -30.79 56.70
C HIS A 344 -20.87 -31.02 55.22
N LEU A 345 -20.94 -32.27 54.72
CA LEU A 345 -20.74 -32.56 53.29
C LEU A 345 -21.84 -31.93 52.42
N SER A 346 -23.09 -31.98 52.86
CA SER A 346 -24.25 -31.37 52.20
C SER A 346 -24.10 -29.84 52.15
N ASP A 347 -23.73 -29.20 53.26
CA ASP A 347 -23.51 -27.75 53.31
C ASP A 347 -22.35 -27.32 52.40
N LYS A 348 -21.26 -28.09 52.40
CA LYS A 348 -20.13 -27.87 51.49
C LYS A 348 -20.51 -28.04 50.02
N GLN A 349 -21.37 -29.00 49.69
CA GLN A 349 -21.90 -29.17 48.34
C GLN A 349 -22.81 -28.00 47.95
N SER A 350 -23.70 -27.58 48.84
CA SER A 350 -24.60 -26.44 48.63
C SER A 350 -23.82 -25.14 48.38
N GLN A 351 -22.78 -24.88 49.16
CA GLN A 351 -21.89 -23.72 48.97
C GLN A 351 -21.23 -23.75 47.59
N LYS A 352 -20.65 -24.90 47.18
CA LYS A 352 -20.03 -25.05 45.85
C LYS A 352 -21.03 -24.85 44.72
N LEU A 353 -22.26 -25.33 44.88
CA LEU A 353 -23.32 -25.11 43.89
C LEU A 353 -23.69 -23.63 43.79
N ALA A 354 -23.75 -22.90 44.90
CA ALA A 354 -24.00 -21.47 44.91
C ALA A 354 -22.85 -20.67 44.24
N GLU A 355 -21.60 -21.02 44.53
CA GLU A 355 -20.42 -20.42 43.89
C GLU A 355 -20.41 -20.68 42.38
N ASN A 356 -20.65 -21.94 41.95
CA ASN A 356 -20.74 -22.29 40.54
C ASN A 356 -21.89 -21.57 39.83
N MET A 357 -23.03 -21.37 40.49
CA MET A 357 -24.17 -20.63 39.94
C MET A 357 -23.79 -19.17 39.64
N ILE A 358 -23.06 -18.51 40.55
CA ILE A 358 -22.58 -17.14 40.33
C ILE A 358 -21.57 -17.12 39.18
N TYR A 359 -20.62 -18.05 39.16
CA TYR A 359 -19.62 -18.15 38.10
C TYR A 359 -20.25 -18.36 36.71
N ILE A 360 -21.28 -19.21 36.60
CA ILE A 360 -22.02 -19.42 35.35
C ILE A 360 -22.66 -18.11 34.89
N LYS A 361 -23.32 -17.37 35.78
CA LYS A 361 -23.92 -16.07 35.44
C LYS A 361 -22.89 -15.06 34.94
N GLU A 362 -21.73 -14.97 35.59
CA GLU A 362 -20.65 -14.09 35.13
C GLU A 362 -20.15 -14.47 33.73
N LEU A 363 -20.09 -15.76 33.41
CA LEU A 363 -19.72 -16.23 32.08
C LEU A 363 -20.81 -15.90 31.04
N GLU A 364 -22.08 -16.01 31.40
CA GLU A 364 -23.21 -15.63 30.54
C GLU A 364 -23.20 -14.12 30.24
N ASP A 365 -22.97 -13.29 31.25
CA ASP A 365 -22.86 -11.83 31.09
C ASP A 365 -21.67 -11.46 30.20
N LYS A 366 -20.51 -12.08 30.42
CA LYS A 366 -19.33 -11.91 29.56
C LYS A 366 -19.62 -12.31 28.12
N LYS A 367 -20.32 -13.42 27.91
CA LYS A 367 -20.73 -13.87 26.58
C LYS A 367 -21.67 -12.86 25.92
N MET A 368 -22.65 -12.34 26.65
CA MET A 368 -23.57 -11.32 26.13
C MET A 368 -22.81 -10.04 25.72
N MET A 369 -21.93 -9.54 26.59
CA MET A 369 -21.12 -8.35 26.31
C MET A 369 -20.20 -8.55 25.09
N LEU A 370 -19.55 -9.71 24.98
CA LEU A 370 -18.72 -10.03 23.81
C LEU A 370 -19.55 -10.13 22.53
N THR A 371 -20.76 -10.71 22.61
CA THR A 371 -21.67 -10.81 21.46
C THR A 371 -22.08 -9.41 20.98
N GLN A 372 -22.48 -8.52 21.89
CA GLN A 372 -22.80 -7.13 21.56
C GLN A 372 -21.60 -6.39 20.95
N LYS A 373 -20.40 -6.59 21.50
CA LYS A 373 -19.19 -5.95 20.95
C LYS A 373 -18.86 -6.46 19.54
N VAL A 374 -19.05 -7.75 19.28
CA VAL A 374 -18.88 -8.32 17.94
C VAL A 374 -19.92 -7.73 16.98
N GLU A 375 -21.18 -7.59 17.38
CA GLU A 375 -22.22 -6.97 16.56
C GLU A 375 -21.91 -5.50 16.22
N GLU A 376 -21.41 -4.74 17.19
CA GLU A 376 -20.96 -3.36 16.99
C GLU A 376 -19.80 -3.28 16.00
N LEU A 377 -18.75 -4.10 16.18
CA LEU A 377 -17.63 -4.17 15.24
C LEU A 377 -18.06 -4.60 13.84
N MET A 378 -19.03 -5.51 13.73
CA MET A 378 -19.60 -5.91 12.44
C MET A 378 -20.35 -4.77 11.75
N LYS A 379 -21.00 -3.87 12.52
CA LYS A 379 -21.65 -2.68 11.99
C LYS A 379 -20.62 -1.65 11.51
N GLU A 380 -19.61 -1.36 12.33
CA GLU A 380 -18.50 -0.46 11.97
C GLU A 380 -17.76 -0.95 10.73
N ASN A 381 -17.50 -2.26 10.61
CA ASN A 381 -16.84 -2.83 9.45
C ASN A 381 -17.67 -2.67 8.16
N LYS A 382 -19.00 -2.83 8.25
CA LYS A 382 -19.90 -2.58 7.10
C LYS A 382 -19.89 -1.11 6.68
N GLU A 383 -19.93 -0.19 7.64
CA GLU A 383 -19.88 1.25 7.35
C GLU A 383 -18.54 1.63 6.70
N ALA A 384 -17.43 1.06 7.17
CA ALA A 384 -16.11 1.24 6.56
C ALA A 384 -16.02 0.63 5.14
N GLU A 385 -16.59 -0.55 4.90
CA GLU A 385 -16.64 -1.18 3.57
C GLU A 385 -17.45 -0.34 2.57
N GLU A 386 -18.58 0.24 2.99
CA GLU A 386 -19.35 1.16 2.18
C GLU A 386 -18.55 2.43 1.85
N GLU A 387 -17.86 3.00 2.83
CA GLU A 387 -17.03 4.18 2.65
C GLU A 387 -15.86 3.90 1.67
N ILE A 388 -15.16 2.77 1.85
CA ILE A 388 -14.13 2.31 0.90
C ILE A 388 -14.71 2.17 -0.52
N SER A 389 -15.95 1.71 -0.66
CA SER A 389 -16.62 1.59 -1.96
C SER A 389 -16.90 2.97 -2.57
N ARG A 390 -17.36 3.95 -1.78
CA ARG A 390 -17.56 5.34 -2.23
C ARG A 390 -16.25 5.99 -2.68
N TRP A 391 -15.17 5.86 -1.90
CA TRP A 391 -13.86 6.39 -2.27
C TRP A 391 -13.31 5.74 -3.55
N ARG A 392 -13.51 4.43 -3.71
CA ARG A 392 -13.12 3.72 -4.93
C ARG A 392 -13.83 4.27 -6.16
N GLU A 393 -15.14 4.45 -6.09
CA GLU A 393 -15.94 5.03 -7.19
C GLU A 393 -15.51 6.46 -7.52
N ALA A 394 -15.24 7.28 -6.50
CA ALA A 394 -14.72 8.64 -6.69
C ALA A 394 -13.36 8.64 -7.41
N CYS A 395 -12.41 7.80 -6.96
CA CYS A 395 -11.11 7.67 -7.61
C CYS A 395 -11.23 7.16 -9.06
N GLU A 396 -12.16 6.24 -9.34
CA GLU A 396 -12.39 5.76 -10.70
C GLU A 396 -12.91 6.87 -11.62
N MET A 397 -13.83 7.71 -11.14
CA MET A 397 -14.31 8.87 -11.89
C MET A 397 -13.19 9.90 -12.16
N GLU A 398 -12.33 10.18 -11.17
CA GLU A 398 -11.18 11.07 -11.35
C GLU A 398 -10.17 10.52 -12.36
N VAL A 399 -9.93 9.20 -12.33
CA VAL A 399 -9.05 8.54 -13.31
C VAL A 399 -9.64 8.62 -14.71
N GLU A 400 -10.95 8.39 -14.88
CA GLU A 400 -11.59 8.52 -16.20
C GLU A 400 -11.60 9.98 -16.70
N ALA A 401 -11.81 10.96 -15.82
CA ALA A 401 -11.65 12.37 -16.15
C ALA A 401 -10.21 12.69 -16.58
N GLY A 402 -9.21 12.26 -15.82
CA GLY A 402 -7.80 12.45 -16.16
C GLY A 402 -7.41 11.77 -17.49
N LYS A 403 -7.94 10.57 -17.78
CA LYS A 403 -7.75 9.91 -19.09
C LYS A 403 -8.34 10.73 -20.23
N LYS A 404 -9.49 11.37 -20.02
CA LYS A 404 -10.14 12.24 -21.01
C LYS A 404 -9.27 13.48 -21.28
N ASP A 405 -8.81 14.16 -20.23
CA ASP A 405 -7.96 15.34 -20.36
C ASP A 405 -6.63 15.02 -21.05
N ILE A 406 -6.04 13.86 -20.77
CA ILE A 406 -4.84 13.39 -21.47
C ILE A 406 -5.10 13.17 -22.96
N LYS A 407 -6.28 12.65 -23.34
CA LYS A 407 -6.65 12.48 -24.76
C LYS A 407 -6.81 13.85 -25.44
N GLU A 408 -7.54 14.78 -24.83
CA GLU A 408 -7.73 16.13 -25.36
C GLU A 408 -6.38 16.87 -25.50
N ASN A 409 -5.50 16.79 -24.49
CA ASN A 409 -4.15 17.37 -24.56
C ASN A 409 -3.29 16.75 -25.67
N LYS A 410 -3.41 15.45 -25.93
CA LYS A 410 -2.71 14.78 -27.04
C LYS A 410 -3.21 15.29 -28.38
N GLU A 411 -4.52 15.50 -28.53
CA GLU A 411 -5.11 16.06 -29.75
C GLU A 411 -4.61 17.49 -29.99
N LEU A 412 -4.64 18.35 -28.97
CA LEU A 412 -4.09 19.71 -29.05
C LEU A 412 -2.59 19.71 -29.39
N ALA A 413 -1.80 18.82 -28.78
CA ALA A 413 -0.39 18.70 -29.10
C ALA A 413 -0.14 18.26 -30.56
N ASN A 414 -1.02 17.44 -31.13
CA ASN A 414 -0.94 17.06 -32.55
C ASN A 414 -1.28 18.24 -33.46
N ILE A 415 -2.34 18.99 -33.15
CA ILE A 415 -2.71 20.21 -33.91
C ILE A 415 -1.57 21.22 -33.89
N LEU A 416 -1.00 21.50 -32.71
CA LEU A 416 0.12 22.43 -32.59
C LEU A 416 1.37 21.97 -33.34
N LYS A 417 1.64 20.65 -33.39
CA LYS A 417 2.73 20.11 -34.21
C LYS A 417 2.48 20.32 -35.71
N GLU A 418 1.25 20.11 -36.17
CA GLU A 418 0.88 20.35 -37.56
C GLU A 418 1.01 21.84 -37.93
N GLU A 419 0.56 22.75 -37.06
CA GLU A 419 0.71 24.19 -37.23
C GLU A 419 2.18 24.62 -37.23
N LEU A 420 2.99 24.04 -36.35
CA LEU A 420 4.44 24.28 -36.31
C LEU A 420 5.13 23.80 -37.60
N GLU A 421 4.77 22.64 -38.15
CA GLU A 421 5.34 22.19 -39.42
C GLU A 421 4.85 23.04 -40.62
N LYS A 422 3.60 23.53 -40.61
CA LYS A 422 3.11 24.51 -41.60
C LYS A 422 3.90 25.82 -41.55
N THR A 423 4.11 26.39 -40.38
CA THR A 423 4.90 27.63 -40.23
C THR A 423 6.37 27.42 -40.58
N ARG A 424 6.94 26.26 -40.23
CA ARG A 424 8.31 25.89 -40.58
C ARG A 424 8.50 25.73 -42.08
N THR A 425 7.56 25.10 -42.79
CA THR A 425 7.60 24.99 -44.25
C THR A 425 7.42 26.35 -44.92
N ALA A 426 6.49 27.18 -44.45
CA ALA A 426 6.34 28.56 -44.92
C ALA A 426 7.65 29.36 -44.73
N LEU A 427 8.29 29.27 -43.55
CA LEU A 427 9.57 29.93 -43.29
C LEU A 427 10.70 29.44 -44.21
N ARG A 428 10.76 28.13 -44.50
CA ARG A 428 11.73 27.58 -45.47
C ARG A 428 11.51 28.19 -46.86
N THR A 429 10.26 28.34 -47.30
CA THR A 429 9.96 28.94 -48.60
C THR A 429 10.32 30.43 -48.65
N THR A 430 10.00 31.21 -47.63
CA THR A 430 10.36 32.64 -47.60
C THR A 430 11.88 32.85 -47.52
N ASN A 431 12.59 32.01 -46.77
CA ASN A 431 14.05 32.04 -46.73
C ASN A 431 14.65 31.69 -48.10
N SER A 432 14.11 30.70 -48.82
CA SER A 432 14.54 30.42 -50.20
C SER A 432 14.29 31.59 -51.16
N MET A 433 13.16 32.32 -51.00
CA MET A 433 12.88 33.52 -51.79
C MET A 433 13.83 34.68 -51.46
N LEU A 434 14.20 34.84 -50.19
CA LEU A 434 15.18 35.85 -49.78
C LEU A 434 16.53 35.57 -50.43
N LYS A 435 17.01 34.33 -50.39
CA LYS A 435 18.26 33.95 -51.07
C LYS A 435 18.23 34.25 -52.57
N LEU A 436 17.13 33.96 -53.25
CA LEU A 436 16.98 34.31 -54.68
C LEU A 436 16.97 35.83 -54.93
N LYS A 437 16.47 36.63 -53.98
CA LYS A 437 16.55 38.10 -54.06
C LYS A 437 17.97 38.58 -53.86
N ASP A 438 18.69 38.03 -52.88
CA ASP A 438 20.09 38.36 -52.63
C ASP A 438 20.94 38.05 -53.89
N GLU A 439 20.77 36.85 -54.49
CA GLU A 439 21.44 36.46 -55.74
C GLU A 439 21.07 37.39 -56.92
N LEU A 440 19.82 37.86 -56.98
CA LEU A 440 19.36 38.80 -58.00
C LEU A 440 19.95 40.20 -57.80
N GLU A 441 20.08 40.66 -56.56
CA GLU A 441 20.74 41.93 -56.22
C GLU A 441 22.22 41.88 -56.58
N GLU A 442 22.92 40.78 -56.27
CA GLU A 442 24.31 40.55 -56.68
C GLU A 442 24.47 40.59 -58.22
N ALA A 443 23.58 39.90 -58.94
CA ALA A 443 23.57 39.91 -60.40
C ALA A 443 23.29 41.32 -60.98
N ALA A 444 22.36 42.07 -60.37
CA ALA A 444 22.05 43.44 -60.77
C ALA A 444 23.23 44.39 -60.54
N ILE A 445 23.95 44.25 -59.42
CA ILE A 445 25.18 45.01 -59.14
C ILE A 445 26.25 44.67 -60.19
N CYS A 446 26.50 43.40 -60.46
CA CYS A 446 27.46 42.97 -61.49
C CYS A 446 27.12 43.52 -62.88
N ALA A 447 25.85 43.47 -63.26
CA ALA A 447 25.37 44.00 -64.54
C ALA A 447 25.53 45.53 -64.61
N ARG A 448 25.21 46.25 -63.53
CA ARG A 448 25.44 47.70 -63.43
C ARG A 448 26.92 48.03 -63.59
N GLU A 449 27.79 47.35 -62.85
CA GLU A 449 29.24 47.58 -62.97
C GLU A 449 29.77 47.27 -64.37
N ALA A 450 29.25 46.24 -65.06
CA ALA A 450 29.61 45.94 -66.44
C ALA A 450 29.17 47.09 -67.38
N ALA A 451 27.94 47.58 -67.25
CA ALA A 451 27.43 48.71 -68.02
C ALA A 451 28.22 50.01 -67.75
N GLU A 452 28.61 50.27 -66.50
CA GLU A 452 29.45 51.41 -66.14
C GLU A 452 30.84 51.30 -66.78
N ARG A 453 31.45 50.10 -66.81
CA ARG A 453 32.74 49.88 -67.50
C ARG A 453 32.61 50.14 -69.01
N ASP A 454 31.53 49.69 -69.63
CA ASP A 454 31.27 49.92 -71.06
C ASP A 454 31.05 51.40 -71.37
N LEU A 455 30.31 52.12 -70.51
CA LEU A 455 30.11 53.56 -70.63
C LEU A 455 31.43 54.33 -70.48
N GLN A 456 32.25 53.98 -69.49
CA GLN A 456 33.59 54.57 -69.33
C GLN A 456 34.48 54.31 -70.56
N LEU A 457 34.40 53.13 -71.17
CA LEU A 457 35.11 52.83 -72.42
C LEU A 457 34.58 53.67 -73.59
N ALA A 458 33.26 53.85 -73.70
CA ALA A 458 32.64 54.70 -74.71
C ALA A 458 33.05 56.17 -74.54
N ASP A 459 33.06 56.70 -73.33
CA ASP A 459 33.50 58.07 -73.02
C ASP A 459 34.98 58.28 -73.34
N ARG A 460 35.85 57.31 -73.00
CA ARG A 460 37.27 57.33 -73.41
C ARG A 460 37.42 57.34 -74.94
N ARG A 461 36.66 56.53 -75.67
CA ARG A 461 36.66 56.54 -77.14
C ARG A 461 36.13 57.86 -77.71
N ALA A 462 35.05 58.39 -77.16
CA ALA A 462 34.45 59.63 -77.61
C ALA A 462 35.37 60.83 -77.37
N THR A 463 36.03 60.90 -76.21
CA THR A 463 37.03 61.93 -75.92
C THR A 463 38.24 61.83 -76.86
N GLU A 464 38.71 60.63 -77.17
CA GLU A 464 39.79 60.42 -78.13
C GLU A 464 39.39 60.86 -79.56
N LEU A 465 38.20 60.47 -80.01
CA LEU A 465 37.65 60.92 -81.30
C LEU A 465 37.48 62.45 -81.36
N ARG A 466 37.03 63.09 -80.27
CA ARG A 466 36.97 64.56 -80.19
C ARG A 466 38.34 65.20 -80.34
N LYS A 467 39.38 64.67 -79.70
CA LYS A 467 40.76 65.17 -79.88
C LYS A 467 41.19 65.05 -81.34
N GLN A 468 40.92 63.92 -81.98
CA GLN A 468 41.22 63.71 -83.40
C GLN A 468 40.47 64.70 -84.29
N ILE A 469 39.17 64.95 -84.05
CA ILE A 469 38.39 65.96 -84.78
C ILE A 469 38.96 67.36 -84.60
N VAL A 470 39.34 67.75 -83.37
CA VAL A 470 39.95 69.05 -83.10
C VAL A 470 41.28 69.19 -83.83
N GLU A 471 42.13 68.16 -83.80
CA GLU A 471 43.40 68.14 -84.52
C GLU A 471 43.20 68.23 -86.04
N LEU A 472 42.29 67.44 -86.61
CA LEU A 472 41.90 67.53 -88.03
C LEU A 472 41.34 68.92 -88.38
N SER A 473 40.55 69.52 -87.50
CA SER A 473 40.01 70.88 -87.68
C SER A 473 41.10 71.94 -87.66
N LYS A 474 42.10 71.79 -86.79
CA LYS A 474 43.29 72.66 -86.76
C LYS A 474 44.15 72.49 -88.01
N GLN A 475 44.32 71.25 -88.48
CA GLN A 475 44.98 70.96 -89.76
C GLN A 475 44.22 71.61 -90.93
N LEU A 476 42.88 71.55 -90.94
CA LEU A 476 42.03 72.26 -91.91
C LEU A 476 42.16 73.78 -91.80
N GLU A 477 42.27 74.34 -90.59
CA GLU A 477 42.46 75.78 -90.40
C GLU A 477 43.84 76.24 -90.91
N VAL A 478 44.90 75.47 -90.67
CA VAL A 478 46.24 75.73 -91.21
C VAL A 478 46.27 75.58 -92.74
N ALA A 479 45.65 74.52 -93.28
CA ALA A 479 45.48 74.33 -94.72
C ALA A 479 44.68 75.48 -95.33
N GLY A 480 43.59 75.89 -94.68
CA GLY A 480 42.75 77.02 -95.05
C GLY A 480 43.48 78.36 -95.01
N LYS A 481 44.37 78.60 -94.03
CA LYS A 481 45.24 79.79 -93.97
C LYS A 481 46.30 79.76 -95.09
N LYS A 482 46.88 78.60 -95.41
CA LYS A 482 47.75 78.43 -96.60
C LYS A 482 46.96 78.64 -97.89
N GLU A 483 45.68 78.26 -97.93
CA GLU A 483 44.76 78.53 -99.03
C GLU A 483 44.36 80.01 -99.09
N GLN A 484 44.25 80.71 -97.95
CA GLN A 484 43.87 82.12 -97.87
C GLN A 484 44.96 83.06 -98.42
N ILE A 485 46.23 82.66 -98.33
CA ILE A 485 47.36 83.32 -99.04
C ILE A 485 47.27 83.10 -100.57
N ASN A 486 46.61 82.03 -101.02
CA ASN A 486 46.32 81.72 -102.43
C ASN A 486 44.89 82.09 -102.89
N ARG A 487 44.11 82.84 -102.10
CA ARG A 487 42.70 83.20 -102.38
C ARG A 487 42.51 84.64 -102.84
N ARG A 488 43.36 85.15 -103.75
CA ARG A 488 42.91 86.12 -104.77
C ARG A 488 42.24 85.36 -105.92
N ARG A 489 41.17 84.61 -105.62
CA ARG A 489 40.15 84.04 -106.53
C ARG A 489 39.25 83.12 -105.72
N VAL A 490 38.27 83.70 -105.04
CA VAL A 490 37.13 82.97 -104.48
C VAL A 490 36.06 82.88 -105.56
N ARG A 491 35.57 81.68 -105.84
CA ARG A 491 34.13 81.47 -106.06
C ARG A 491 33.71 80.20 -105.32
N HIS A 492 32.63 80.37 -104.57
CA HIS A 492 31.99 79.43 -103.67
C HIS A 492 31.62 78.11 -104.38
N VAL A 493 32.05 76.98 -103.81
CA VAL A 493 31.47 75.67 -104.11
C VAL A 493 30.57 75.33 -102.93
N CYS A 494 29.27 75.50 -103.13
CA CYS A 494 28.24 75.05 -102.21
C CYS A 494 28.25 73.51 -102.15
N TRP A 495 28.43 72.97 -100.94
CA TRP A 495 28.46 71.53 -100.67
C TRP A 495 27.04 70.94 -100.73
N PRO A 496 26.80 69.83 -101.45
CA PRO A 496 25.50 69.16 -101.43
C PRO A 496 25.35 68.34 -100.15
N MET A 497 24.43 68.73 -99.28
CA MET A 497 23.92 67.85 -98.21
C MET A 497 23.23 66.65 -98.85
N ARG A 498 23.86 65.47 -98.82
CA ARG A 498 23.15 64.21 -99.01
C ARG A 498 22.27 63.98 -97.78
N SER A 499 20.96 63.92 -98.00
CA SER A 499 20.01 63.37 -97.04
C SER A 499 20.44 61.94 -96.69
N LEU A 500 20.90 61.76 -95.45
CA LEU A 500 21.03 60.44 -94.84
C LEU A 500 19.60 59.91 -94.67
N LYS A 501 19.23 59.01 -95.59
CA LYS A 501 18.11 58.08 -95.40
C LYS A 501 18.38 57.32 -94.11
N PHE A 502 17.51 57.48 -93.11
CA PHE A 502 17.36 56.47 -92.07
C PHE A 502 16.86 55.21 -92.79
N CYS A 503 17.72 54.20 -92.85
CA CYS A 503 17.28 52.86 -93.19
C CYS A 503 16.51 52.32 -91.98
N ASP A 504 15.19 52.27 -92.11
CA ASP A 504 14.40 51.23 -91.48
C ASP A 504 14.97 49.89 -91.94
N ALA A 505 15.62 49.19 -91.03
CA ALA A 505 15.99 47.80 -91.24
C ALA A 505 14.70 46.96 -91.15
N THR A 506 14.31 46.50 -92.33
CA THR A 506 13.21 45.59 -92.61
C THR A 506 13.11 44.43 -91.63
N ASN A 507 11.93 44.36 -91.02
CA ASN A 507 11.28 43.12 -90.63
C ASN A 507 11.42 42.05 -91.73
N THR A 508 12.15 40.98 -91.44
CA THR A 508 11.93 39.66 -92.03
C THR A 508 11.87 38.64 -90.91
N THR A 509 10.75 38.64 -90.19
CA THR A 509 10.25 37.41 -89.56
C THR A 509 8.76 37.35 -89.79
N ALA A 510 8.36 36.25 -90.40
CA ALA A 510 7.02 35.89 -90.78
C ALA A 510 5.99 36.22 -89.70
N ALA A 511 4.83 36.69 -90.16
CA ALA A 511 3.60 36.64 -89.40
C ALA A 511 3.37 35.22 -88.85
N ARG A 512 3.48 35.06 -87.53
CA ARG A 512 2.64 34.16 -86.77
C ARG A 512 2.14 34.91 -85.54
N ASN A 513 0.83 35.10 -85.54
CA ASN A 513 0.00 35.63 -84.48
C ASN A 513 0.42 35.09 -83.10
N VAL A 514 0.77 35.98 -82.16
CA VAL A 514 0.50 35.76 -80.74
C VAL A 514 0.10 37.09 -80.11
N THR A 515 -1.04 37.02 -79.46
CA THR A 515 -1.84 38.00 -78.74
C THR A 515 -1.01 38.88 -77.78
N ARG A 516 -1.45 40.13 -77.63
CA ARG A 516 -1.12 41.00 -76.48
C ARG A 516 -1.15 40.19 -75.18
N MET A 517 -0.08 40.24 -74.40
CA MET A 517 -0.14 40.04 -72.96
C MET A 517 0.62 41.16 -72.27
N LEU A 518 -0.15 42.07 -71.68
CA LEU A 518 0.28 42.99 -70.63
C LEU A 518 0.68 42.16 -69.41
N PRO A 519 1.77 42.48 -68.71
CA PRO A 519 1.98 42.00 -67.35
C PRO A 519 1.16 42.87 -66.38
N GLU A 520 -0.01 42.39 -65.99
CA GLU A 520 -0.66 42.85 -64.76
C GLU A 520 0.10 42.26 -63.57
N MET A 521 0.98 43.06 -62.98
CA MET A 521 1.33 42.92 -61.58
C MET A 521 0.49 43.93 -60.79
N GLN A 522 -0.70 43.51 -60.39
CA GLN A 522 -1.38 44.08 -59.22
C GLN A 522 -1.77 42.96 -58.27
N ALA A 523 -1.36 43.18 -57.02
CA ALA A 523 -1.43 42.25 -55.93
C ALA A 523 -2.86 41.96 -55.47
N PHE A 524 -3.01 40.74 -54.95
CA PHE A 524 -4.11 40.26 -54.12
C PHE A 524 -4.46 41.23 -52.97
N ILE A 525 -5.73 41.62 -52.88
CA ILE A 525 -6.44 41.85 -51.61
C ILE A 525 -7.88 41.35 -51.77
N ARG A 526 -8.34 40.59 -50.75
CA ARG A 526 -9.71 40.07 -50.46
C ARG A 526 -10.11 38.69 -51.01
N ASN A 527 -10.00 37.65 -50.18
CA ASN A 527 -11.07 37.23 -49.25
C ASN A 527 -10.68 35.99 -48.43
N THR A 528 -11.37 35.84 -47.28
CA THR A 528 -11.38 34.79 -46.23
C THR A 528 -10.33 34.90 -45.14
#